data_AF-A0A959J6W9-F1
#
_entry.id   AF-A0A959J6W9-F1
#
_cell.length_a   1.000
_cell.length_b   1.000
_cell.length_c   1.000
_cell.angle_alpha   90.00
_cell.angle_beta   90.00
_cell.angle_gamma   90.00
#
_symmetry.space_group_name_H-M   'P 1'
#
loop_
_entity.id
_entity.type
_entity.pdbx_description
1 polymer ?
#
loop_
_entity_poly.entity_id
_entity_poly.type
_entity_poly.pdbx_seq_one_letter_code
_entity_poly.pdbx_strand_id
1 'polypeptide(L)'
;MILSVSPVESISMQSALQLRTIATFSFFILLSMFLFSKVWHRGEQIETSHRDQALERKKEKILKCEQYSLRALKSGWYPCTHCPKPLYWLNANEIAKYGYTCNKGARYTSEQLHALGVFYFIEFEGPLQEVVTMEAEKLFLYYKHPDNLRRREENRISLPPLNKRDD
;
A
#
# COMPACT_ATOMS: atom_id res chain seq x y z
N MET A 1 -78.94 -27.42 -18.48
CA MET A 1 -78.15 -28.18 -17.48
C MET A 1 -76.88 -27.37 -17.22
N ILE A 2 -76.88 -26.56 -16.17
CA ILE A 2 -75.73 -25.70 -15.82
C ILE A 2 -75.03 -26.40 -14.66
N LEU A 3 -73.88 -26.99 -14.90
CA LEU A 3 -73.04 -27.63 -13.88
C LEU A 3 -72.45 -26.53 -12.99
N SER A 4 -72.94 -26.44 -11.75
CA SER A 4 -72.39 -25.56 -10.72
C SER A 4 -71.06 -26.13 -10.21
N VAL A 5 -69.96 -25.48 -10.52
CA VAL A 5 -68.62 -25.81 -10.00
C VAL A 5 -68.59 -25.56 -8.48
N SER A 6 -68.05 -26.51 -7.73
CA SER A 6 -68.06 -26.48 -6.26
C SER A 6 -67.08 -25.43 -5.69
N PRO A 7 -67.40 -24.76 -4.56
CA PRO A 7 -66.59 -23.69 -3.99
C PRO A 7 -65.21 -24.14 -3.45
N VAL A 8 -64.95 -25.44 -3.37
CA VAL A 8 -63.65 -26.00 -2.91
C VAL A 8 -62.61 -26.00 -4.04
N GLU A 9 -63.04 -26.24 -5.29
CA GLU A 9 -62.16 -26.19 -6.46
C GLU A 9 -61.73 -24.76 -6.81
N SER A 10 -62.59 -23.76 -6.57
CA SER A 10 -62.28 -22.36 -6.83
C SER A 10 -61.20 -21.80 -5.89
N ILE A 11 -61.18 -22.21 -4.62
CA ILE A 11 -60.18 -21.79 -3.62
C ILE A 11 -58.80 -22.42 -3.90
N SER A 12 -58.77 -23.71 -4.30
CA SER A 12 -57.56 -24.42 -4.74
C SER A 12 -56.96 -23.76 -5.99
N MET A 13 -57.81 -23.37 -6.93
CA MET A 13 -57.37 -22.72 -8.17
C MET A 13 -56.86 -21.28 -7.94
N GLN A 14 -57.48 -20.52 -7.04
CA GLN A 14 -57.02 -19.18 -6.64
C GLN A 14 -55.66 -19.22 -5.94
N SER A 15 -55.45 -20.17 -5.03
CA SER A 15 -54.18 -20.31 -4.30
C SER A 15 -53.04 -20.77 -5.22
N ALA A 16 -53.31 -21.67 -6.19
CA ALA A 16 -52.35 -22.05 -7.23
C ALA A 16 -52.00 -20.88 -8.18
N LEU A 17 -52.98 -20.02 -8.51
CA LEU A 17 -52.76 -18.83 -9.32
C LEU A 17 -51.90 -17.79 -8.59
N GLN A 18 -52.18 -17.56 -7.30
CA GLN A 18 -51.41 -16.67 -6.42
C GLN A 18 -49.95 -17.12 -6.30
N LEU A 19 -49.70 -18.43 -6.11
CA LEU A 19 -48.34 -18.99 -6.03
C LEU A 19 -47.55 -18.77 -7.32
N ARG A 20 -48.20 -18.93 -8.49
CA ARG A 20 -47.59 -18.68 -9.81
C ARG A 20 -47.21 -17.23 -10.00
N THR A 21 -48.08 -16.29 -9.62
CA THR A 21 -47.77 -14.85 -9.68
C THR A 21 -46.64 -14.43 -8.76
N ILE A 22 -46.56 -15.00 -7.55
CA ILE A 22 -45.45 -14.71 -6.64
C ILE A 22 -44.14 -15.26 -7.22
N ALA A 23 -44.15 -16.49 -7.71
CA ALA A 23 -42.96 -17.12 -8.30
C ALA A 23 -42.44 -16.36 -9.53
N THR A 24 -43.33 -15.86 -10.41
CA THR A 24 -42.91 -15.06 -11.56
C THR A 24 -42.33 -13.72 -11.15
N PHE A 25 -42.96 -13.01 -10.20
CA PHE A 25 -42.41 -11.77 -9.65
C PHE A 25 -41.03 -11.99 -9.02
N SER A 26 -40.86 -13.03 -8.20
CA SER A 26 -39.56 -13.37 -7.62
C SER A 26 -38.50 -13.69 -8.68
N PHE A 27 -38.88 -14.39 -9.75
CA PHE A 27 -37.98 -14.66 -10.88
C PHE A 27 -37.54 -13.38 -11.59
N PHE A 28 -38.47 -12.46 -11.87
CA PHE A 28 -38.13 -11.16 -12.48
C PHE A 28 -37.26 -10.29 -11.57
N ILE A 29 -37.49 -10.32 -10.25
CA ILE A 29 -36.64 -9.62 -9.28
C ILE A 29 -35.22 -10.20 -9.32
N LEU A 30 -35.06 -11.53 -9.21
CA LEU A 30 -33.74 -12.19 -9.27
C LEU A 30 -33.02 -11.97 -10.61
N LEU A 31 -33.76 -12.05 -11.72
CA LEU A 31 -33.23 -11.80 -13.05
C LEU A 31 -32.79 -10.34 -13.20
N SER A 32 -33.56 -9.38 -12.66
CA SER A 32 -33.18 -7.98 -12.68
C SER A 32 -31.89 -7.74 -11.89
N MET A 33 -31.77 -8.30 -10.68
CA MET A 33 -30.55 -8.18 -9.87
C MET A 33 -29.33 -8.77 -10.59
N PHE A 34 -29.52 -9.88 -11.31
CA PHE A 34 -28.46 -10.50 -12.11
C PHE A 34 -28.03 -9.61 -13.29
N LEU A 35 -28.99 -9.02 -14.01
CA LEU A 35 -28.72 -8.16 -15.17
C LEU A 35 -28.11 -6.80 -14.77
N PHE A 36 -28.47 -6.25 -13.62
CA PHE A 36 -27.95 -4.97 -13.11
C PHE A 36 -26.62 -5.11 -12.32
N SER A 37 -26.12 -6.33 -12.10
CA SER A 37 -24.82 -6.56 -11.43
C SER A 37 -23.60 -6.13 -12.27
N LYS A 38 -23.79 -5.88 -13.56
CA LYS A 38 -22.71 -5.50 -14.48
C LYS A 38 -22.41 -4.00 -14.39
N VAL A 39 -21.15 -3.67 -14.11
CA VAL A 39 -20.66 -2.29 -14.10
C VAL A 39 -20.23 -1.90 -15.52
N TRP A 40 -20.81 -0.82 -16.03
CA TRP A 40 -20.52 -0.27 -17.36
C TRP A 40 -19.80 1.08 -17.22
N HIS A 41 -18.77 1.32 -18.03
CA HIS A 41 -18.11 2.62 -18.12
C HIS A 41 -17.84 2.96 -19.59
N ARG A 42 -18.37 4.11 -20.05
CA ARG A 42 -18.26 4.58 -21.44
C ARG A 42 -18.69 3.54 -22.49
N GLY A 43 -19.73 2.76 -22.19
CA GLY A 43 -20.26 1.75 -23.11
C GLY A 43 -19.51 0.41 -23.11
N GLU A 44 -18.42 0.28 -22.35
CA GLU A 44 -17.69 -0.98 -22.17
C GLU A 44 -18.03 -1.62 -20.82
N GLN A 45 -18.14 -2.95 -20.80
CA GLN A 45 -18.30 -3.72 -19.57
C GLN A 45 -16.95 -3.77 -18.86
N ILE A 46 -16.88 -3.30 -17.61
CA ILE A 46 -15.66 -3.41 -16.81
C ILE A 46 -15.53 -4.84 -16.30
N GLU A 47 -14.43 -5.51 -16.64
CA GLU A 47 -14.02 -6.74 -15.96
C GLU A 47 -13.52 -6.40 -14.55
N THR A 48 -14.29 -6.76 -13.52
CA THR A 48 -14.00 -6.40 -12.13
C THR A 48 -12.98 -7.33 -11.47
N SER A 49 -12.87 -8.58 -11.92
CA SER A 49 -11.98 -9.61 -11.36
C SER A 49 -10.53 -9.14 -11.22
N HIS A 50 -9.95 -8.58 -12.28
CA HIS A 50 -8.57 -8.09 -12.31
C HIS A 50 -8.39 -6.86 -11.42
N ARG A 51 -9.40 -5.99 -11.33
CA ARG A 51 -9.36 -4.79 -10.47
C ARG A 51 -9.45 -5.15 -8.99
N ASP A 52 -10.31 -6.11 -8.63
CA ASP A 52 -10.46 -6.59 -7.27
C ASP A 52 -9.19 -7.31 -6.82
N GLN A 53 -8.59 -8.12 -7.69
CA GLN A 53 -7.29 -8.74 -7.41
C GLN A 53 -6.17 -7.70 -7.25
N ALA A 54 -6.15 -6.66 -8.09
CA ALA A 54 -5.18 -5.57 -7.96
C ALA A 54 -5.36 -4.79 -6.65
N LEU A 55 -6.61 -4.59 -6.21
CA LEU A 55 -6.92 -3.96 -4.92
C LEU A 55 -6.39 -4.81 -3.76
N GLU A 56 -6.66 -6.11 -3.75
CA GLU A 56 -6.19 -7.00 -2.68
C GLU A 56 -4.65 -7.08 -2.65
N ARG A 57 -3.99 -7.18 -3.81
CA ARG A 57 -2.52 -7.10 -3.89
C ARG A 57 -2.01 -5.77 -3.32
N LYS A 58 -2.69 -4.66 -3.59
CA LYS A 58 -2.30 -3.35 -3.06
C LYS A 58 -2.50 -3.26 -1.55
N LYS A 59 -3.61 -3.78 -1.01
CA LYS A 59 -3.87 -3.87 0.43
C LYS A 59 -2.79 -4.71 1.12
N GLU A 60 -2.46 -5.87 0.59
CA GLU A 60 -1.41 -6.72 1.16
C GLU A 60 -0.04 -6.02 1.13
N LYS A 61 0.28 -5.34 0.02
CA LYS A 61 1.56 -4.64 -0.15
C LYS A 61 1.76 -3.54 0.90
N ILE A 62 0.73 -2.77 1.23
CA ILE A 62 0.85 -1.69 2.23
C ILE A 62 0.90 -2.20 3.68
N LEU A 63 0.61 -3.47 3.93
CA LEU A 63 0.76 -4.08 5.25
C LEU A 63 2.17 -4.63 5.51
N LYS A 64 2.98 -4.78 4.46
CA LYS A 64 4.30 -5.43 4.50
C LYS A 64 5.39 -4.52 3.91
N CYS A 65 5.57 -3.35 4.53
CA CYS A 65 6.59 -2.39 4.17
C CYS A 65 7.83 -2.51 5.07
N GLU A 66 8.95 -1.95 4.63
CA GLU A 66 10.24 -1.93 5.33
C GLU A 66 10.61 -0.48 5.62
N GLN A 67 10.96 -0.17 6.87
CA GLN A 67 11.75 1.00 7.23
C GLN A 67 13.21 0.55 7.36
N TYR A 68 14.11 1.27 6.70
CA TYR A 68 15.51 0.89 6.57
C TYR A 68 16.46 2.07 6.79
N SER A 69 17.71 1.72 7.05
CA SER A 69 18.85 2.63 6.86
C SER A 69 19.78 2.12 5.77
N LEU A 70 20.37 3.06 5.03
CA LEU A 70 21.61 2.80 4.31
C LEU A 70 22.76 3.21 5.20
N ARG A 71 23.73 2.31 5.35
CA ARG A 71 24.87 2.51 6.24
C ARG A 71 26.17 2.48 5.45
N ALA A 72 27.12 3.31 5.83
CA ALA A 72 28.42 3.38 5.18
C ALA A 72 29.11 2.01 5.22
N LEU A 73 29.48 1.47 4.05
CA LEU A 73 30.18 0.19 3.96
C LEU A 73 31.62 0.29 4.49
N LYS A 74 32.25 1.45 4.33
CA LYS A 74 33.61 1.74 4.79
C LYS A 74 33.71 3.19 5.25
N SER A 75 34.69 3.51 6.07
CA SER A 75 34.96 4.90 6.41
C SER A 75 35.41 5.68 5.17
N GLY A 76 34.83 6.85 4.92
CA GLY A 76 35.14 7.63 3.73
C GLY A 76 34.23 8.82 3.51
N TRP A 77 34.44 9.49 2.38
CA TRP A 77 33.65 10.65 1.94
C TRP A 77 32.44 10.21 1.13
N TYR A 78 31.26 10.61 1.56
CA TYR A 78 29.97 10.32 0.91
C TYR A 78 29.33 11.59 0.37
N PRO A 79 28.61 11.54 -0.76
CA PRO A 79 27.87 12.69 -1.27
C PRO A 79 26.92 13.28 -0.23
N CYS A 80 26.87 14.61 -0.14
CA CYS A 80 25.87 15.32 0.62
C CYS A 80 25.44 16.59 -0.12
N THR A 81 24.19 16.61 -0.60
CA THR A 81 23.68 17.74 -1.39
C THR A 81 23.15 18.88 -0.54
N HIS A 82 22.89 18.66 0.75
CA HIS A 82 22.34 19.66 1.68
C HIS A 82 23.34 20.13 2.74
N CYS A 83 24.53 19.53 2.77
CA CYS A 83 25.61 19.92 3.66
C CYS A 83 26.35 21.15 3.09
N PRO A 84 27.09 21.90 3.93
CA PRO A 84 27.95 22.99 3.46
C PRO A 84 29.03 22.56 2.46
N LYS A 85 29.45 21.28 2.52
CA LYS A 85 30.41 20.66 1.61
C LYS A 85 29.71 19.58 0.79
N PRO A 86 30.09 19.37 -0.48
CA PRO A 86 29.47 18.36 -1.35
C PRO A 86 29.74 16.92 -0.90
N LEU A 87 30.74 16.73 -0.04
CA LEU A 87 31.14 15.47 0.54
C LEU A 87 31.13 15.57 2.06
N TYR A 88 30.71 14.49 2.71
CA TYR A 88 30.64 14.38 4.15
C TYR A 88 31.26 13.06 4.62
N TRP A 89 32.11 13.11 5.65
CA TRP A 89 32.79 11.93 6.15
C TRP A 89 31.84 11.08 7.00
N LEU A 90 31.75 9.80 6.68
CA LEU A 90 31.09 8.80 7.52
C LEU A 90 32.12 7.75 7.94
N ASN A 91 32.04 7.30 9.19
CA ASN A 91 32.73 6.07 9.58
C ASN A 91 31.95 4.84 9.08
N ALA A 92 32.63 3.70 8.94
CA ALA A 92 31.97 2.45 8.64
C ALA A 92 30.79 2.19 9.60
N ASN A 93 29.68 1.71 9.04
CA ASN A 93 28.40 1.46 9.71
C ASN A 93 27.62 2.71 10.18
N GLU A 94 28.10 3.94 9.97
CA GLU A 94 27.32 5.14 10.27
C GLU A 94 26.18 5.33 9.26
N ILE A 95 25.10 5.99 9.72
CA ILE A 95 23.90 6.23 8.91
C ILE A 95 24.20 7.20 7.76
N ALA A 96 24.06 6.70 6.54
CA ALA A 96 24.13 7.49 5.32
C ALA A 96 22.75 7.97 4.86
N LYS A 97 21.70 7.16 5.09
CA LYS A 97 20.32 7.48 4.72
C LYS A 97 19.30 6.76 5.60
N TYR A 98 18.18 7.40 5.90
CA TYR A 98 16.94 6.71 6.26
C TYR A 98 15.94 6.70 5.11
N GLY A 99 15.13 5.63 5.04
CA GLY A 99 14.09 5.46 4.04
C GLY A 99 13.02 4.45 4.47
N TYR A 100 11.92 4.40 3.72
CA TYR A 100 11.02 3.24 3.70
C TYR A 100 10.73 2.76 2.27
N THR A 101 10.22 1.54 2.14
CA THR A 101 9.70 0.98 0.89
C THR A 101 8.63 -0.06 1.18
N CYS A 102 7.55 -0.05 0.40
CA CYS A 102 6.60 -1.18 0.35
C CYS A 102 6.87 -2.10 -0.84
N ASN A 103 7.95 -1.85 -1.59
CA ASN A 103 8.37 -2.64 -2.72
C ASN A 103 9.68 -3.35 -2.37
N LYS A 104 9.56 -4.46 -1.62
CA LYS A 104 10.70 -5.27 -1.18
C LYS A 104 11.57 -5.67 -2.38
N GLY A 105 12.89 -5.54 -2.26
CA GLY A 105 13.86 -5.92 -3.30
C GLY A 105 13.94 -5.03 -4.55
N ALA A 106 13.00 -4.12 -4.77
CA ALA A 106 12.99 -3.25 -5.96
C ALA A 106 13.50 -1.82 -5.68
N ARG A 107 13.71 -1.45 -4.41
CA ARG A 107 14.09 -0.07 -4.05
C ARG A 107 15.54 0.26 -4.43
N TYR A 108 16.47 -0.66 -4.20
CA TYR A 108 17.87 -0.52 -4.57
C TYR A 108 18.39 -1.84 -5.14
N THR A 109 19.09 -1.77 -6.27
CA THR A 109 19.88 -2.91 -6.76
C THR A 109 21.20 -3.01 -6.00
N SER A 110 21.82 -4.19 -5.99
CA SER A 110 23.15 -4.38 -5.40
C SER A 110 24.20 -3.47 -6.04
N GLU A 111 24.10 -3.21 -7.35
CA GLU A 111 24.96 -2.28 -8.07
C GLU A 111 24.80 -0.83 -7.56
N GLN A 112 23.57 -0.37 -7.33
CA GLN A 112 23.31 0.96 -6.77
C GLN A 112 23.88 1.10 -5.36
N LEU A 113 23.70 0.09 -4.51
CA LEU A 113 24.25 0.09 -3.14
C LEU A 113 25.79 0.12 -3.16
N HIS A 114 26.41 -0.69 -4.01
CA HIS A 114 27.86 -0.72 -4.18
C HIS A 114 28.41 0.60 -4.73
N ALA A 115 27.76 1.18 -5.75
CA ALA A 115 28.15 2.47 -6.32
C ALA A 115 28.08 3.62 -5.29
N LEU A 116 27.11 3.56 -4.37
CA LEU A 116 26.99 4.50 -3.25
C LEU A 116 27.93 4.16 -2.08
N GLY A 117 28.58 3.00 -2.08
CA GLY A 117 29.45 2.54 -0.99
C GLY A 117 28.69 2.30 0.31
N VAL A 118 27.44 1.84 0.23
CA VAL A 118 26.57 1.59 1.39
C VAL A 118 25.98 0.19 1.36
N PHE A 119 25.48 -0.28 2.50
CA PHE A 119 24.65 -1.48 2.55
C PHE A 119 23.26 -1.15 3.11
N TYR A 120 22.28 -1.96 2.71
CA TYR A 120 20.88 -1.84 3.12
C TYR A 120 20.64 -2.61 4.42
N PHE A 121 20.05 -1.97 5.42
CA PHE A 121 19.75 -2.59 6.71
C PHE A 121 18.28 -2.33 7.08
N ILE A 122 17.50 -3.40 7.20
CA ILE A 122 16.09 -3.32 7.63
C ILE A 122 16.08 -3.05 9.14
N GLU A 123 15.42 -1.96 9.54
CA GLU A 123 15.29 -1.57 10.94
C GLU A 123 13.91 -1.90 11.50
N PHE A 124 12.89 -1.95 10.64
CA PHE A 124 11.54 -2.38 11.00
C PHE A 124 10.77 -2.88 9.78
N GLU A 125 9.89 -3.86 9.98
CA GLU A 125 8.92 -4.31 8.97
C GLU A 125 7.49 -4.20 9.52
N GLY A 126 6.59 -3.61 8.75
CA GLY A 126 5.19 -3.47 9.16
C GLY A 126 4.34 -2.62 8.20
N PRO A 127 3.17 -2.15 8.67
CA PRO A 127 2.26 -1.35 7.88
C PRO A 127 2.85 -0.01 7.42
N LEU A 128 2.39 0.50 6.28
CA LEU A 128 2.84 1.76 5.67
C LEU A 128 2.86 2.93 6.67
N GLN A 129 1.81 3.05 7.48
CA GLN A 129 1.69 4.14 8.45
C GLN A 129 2.82 4.12 9.47
N GLU A 130 3.20 2.94 9.96
CA GLU A 130 4.26 2.78 10.96
C GLU A 130 5.63 3.06 10.37
N VAL A 131 5.94 2.50 9.19
CA VAL A 131 7.24 2.73 8.54
C VAL A 131 7.46 4.19 8.15
N VAL A 132 6.41 4.90 7.72
CA VAL A 132 6.45 6.33 7.41
C VAL A 132 6.67 7.16 8.66
N THR A 133 5.94 6.85 9.75
CA THR A 133 6.11 7.52 11.05
C THR A 133 7.54 7.35 11.56
N MET A 134 8.08 6.12 11.50
CA MET A 134 9.45 5.85 11.93
C MET A 134 10.51 6.53 11.06
N GLU A 135 10.34 6.58 9.74
CA GLU A 135 11.25 7.35 8.88
C GLU A 135 11.24 8.83 9.28
N ALA A 136 10.05 9.42 9.44
CA ALA A 136 9.90 10.81 9.84
C ALA A 136 10.60 11.08 11.18
N GLU A 137 10.31 10.30 12.22
CA GLU A 137 10.96 10.44 13.54
C GLU A 137 12.48 10.37 13.43
N LYS A 138 13.01 9.41 12.69
CA LYS A 138 14.46 9.23 12.51
C LYS A 138 15.11 10.40 11.78
N LEU A 139 14.45 10.95 10.76
CA LEU A 139 14.95 12.13 10.05
C LEU A 139 14.88 13.39 10.93
N PHE A 140 13.74 13.65 11.57
CA PHE A 140 13.55 14.82 12.43
C PHE A 140 14.44 14.79 13.67
N LEU A 141 14.77 13.62 14.19
CA LEU A 141 15.64 13.45 15.37
C LEU A 141 17.11 13.19 15.00
N TYR A 142 17.48 13.21 13.72
CA TYR A 142 18.86 12.89 13.32
C TYR A 142 19.90 13.86 13.92
N TYR A 143 19.53 15.12 14.16
CA TYR A 143 20.41 16.07 14.85
C TYR A 143 20.87 15.58 16.24
N LYS A 144 20.08 14.73 16.91
CA LYS A 144 20.37 14.07 18.20
C LYS A 144 20.96 12.67 18.05
N HIS A 145 21.16 12.17 16.83
CA HIS A 145 21.68 10.82 16.63
C HIS A 145 23.11 10.71 17.19
N PRO A 146 23.49 9.60 17.88
CA PRO A 146 24.81 9.45 18.48
C PRO A 146 25.97 9.70 17.50
N ASP A 147 25.86 9.19 16.28
CA ASP A 147 26.88 9.43 15.23
C ASP A 147 27.05 10.92 14.91
N ASN A 148 25.97 11.69 14.97
CA ASN A 148 26.01 13.14 14.75
C ASN A 148 26.56 13.87 15.97
N LEU A 149 26.17 13.48 17.17
CA LEU A 149 26.65 14.10 18.41
C LEU A 149 28.14 13.87 18.67
N ARG A 150 28.70 12.75 18.22
CA ARG A 150 30.15 12.45 18.26
C ARG A 150 30.99 13.40 17.40
N ARG A 151 30.38 14.12 16.46
CA ARG A 151 31.06 15.08 15.59
C ARG A 151 31.27 16.40 16.33
N ARG A 152 32.31 17.14 15.93
CA ARG A 152 32.47 18.53 16.38
C ARG A 152 31.23 19.33 16.01
N GLU A 153 30.87 20.29 16.85
CA GLU A 153 29.60 21.02 16.77
C GLU A 153 29.39 21.66 15.40
N GLU A 154 30.44 22.28 14.84
CA GLU A 154 30.44 22.91 13.51
C GLU A 154 30.23 21.94 12.35
N ASN A 155 30.42 20.65 12.57
CA ASN A 155 30.22 19.61 11.57
C ASN A 155 28.90 18.86 11.76
N ARG A 156 28.11 19.13 12.79
CA ARG A 156 26.80 18.45 12.98
C ARG A 156 25.84 18.84 11.87
N ILE A 157 25.08 17.88 11.36
CA ILE A 157 24.10 18.09 10.28
C ILE A 157 22.70 17.66 10.72
N SER A 158 21.68 18.26 10.11
CA SER A 158 20.27 18.01 10.47
C SER A 158 19.71 16.72 9.87
N LEU A 159 20.29 16.22 8.78
CA LEU A 159 19.87 15.02 8.05
C LEU A 159 21.07 14.14 7.70
N PRO A 160 20.89 12.83 7.48
CA PRO A 160 21.95 11.98 6.95
C PRO A 160 22.46 12.47 5.58
N PRO A 161 23.74 12.22 5.21
CA PRO A 161 24.33 12.77 3.98
C PRO A 161 23.55 12.48 2.68
N LEU A 162 23.02 11.27 2.51
CA LEU A 162 22.31 10.85 1.29
C LEU A 162 20.78 11.06 1.36
N ASN A 163 20.26 11.70 2.40
CA ASN A 163 18.90 12.24 2.39
C ASN A 163 18.88 13.58 1.62
N LYS A 164 17.77 13.88 0.95
CA LYS A 164 17.54 15.21 0.34
C LYS A 164 16.76 16.07 1.33
N ARG A 165 16.81 17.39 1.20
CA ARG A 165 15.80 18.25 1.83
C ARG A 165 14.53 18.12 0.99
N ASP A 166 13.41 17.98 1.69
CA ASP A 166 12.09 18.17 1.10
C ASP A 166 11.81 19.68 1.28
N ASP A 167 12.25 20.48 0.31
CA ASP A 167 11.98 21.93 0.24
C ASP A 167 10.58 22.23 -0.31
#